data_AF-A0A537LP08-F1
#
_entry.id   AF-A0A537LP08-F1
#
_cell.length_a   1.000
_cell.length_b   1.000
_cell.length_c   1.000
_cell.angle_alpha   90.00
_cell.angle_beta   90.00
_cell.angle_gamma   90.00
#
_symmetry.space_group_name_H-M   'P 1'
#
loop_
_entity.id
_entity.type
_entity.pdbx_description
1 polymer ?
#
loop_
_entity_poly.entity_id
_entity_poly.type
_entity_poly.pdbx_seq_one_letter_code
_entity_poly.pdbx_strand_id
1 'polypeptide(L)'
;MFDNPEKLFIIMLIALFIFGPQKLIGLGSAMGRAVRDFRGAVRNAQEEFRTAADEVQRTEESPIAHEPAALPAPALTPPAADAPAPAVPAASPSDAHSPASGPDYEGSHSLASEPPAQAVLESLTRKE
;
A
#
# COMPACT_ATOMS: atom_id res chain seq x y z
N MET A 1 -8.05 21.69 -27.12
CA MET A 1 -9.41 21.79 -26.50
C MET A 1 -9.36 22.13 -25.00
N PHE A 2 -8.33 21.66 -24.28
CA PHE A 2 -8.07 21.93 -22.85
C PHE A 2 -6.95 22.96 -22.60
N ASP A 3 -6.46 23.63 -23.65
CA ASP A 3 -5.30 24.54 -23.60
C ASP A 3 -5.53 25.85 -22.82
N ASN A 4 -6.75 26.08 -22.33
CA ASN A 4 -7.07 27.28 -21.57
C ASN A 4 -6.90 26.99 -20.07
N PRO A 5 -6.03 27.75 -19.34
CA PRO A 5 -5.82 27.54 -17.91
C PRO A 5 -7.12 27.69 -17.11
N GLU A 6 -8.04 28.55 -17.54
CA GLU A 6 -9.36 28.72 -16.93
C GLU A 6 -10.19 27.43 -16.93
N LYS A 7 -10.14 26.65 -18.02
CA LYS A 7 -10.89 25.39 -18.13
C LYS A 7 -10.33 24.32 -17.20
N LEU A 8 -9.00 24.22 -17.10
CA LEU A 8 -8.34 23.33 -16.13
C LEU A 8 -8.74 23.67 -14.70
N PHE A 9 -8.79 24.98 -14.37
CA PHE A 9 -9.18 25.42 -13.04
C PHE A 9 -10.63 25.07 -12.71
N ILE A 10 -11.57 25.22 -13.65
CA ILE A 10 -12.98 24.84 -13.48
C ILE A 10 -13.11 23.32 -13.21
N ILE A 11 -12.42 22.49 -13.99
CA ILE A 11 -12.44 21.03 -13.77
C ILE A 11 -11.84 20.68 -12.41
N MET A 12 -10.76 21.37 -12.01
CA MET A 12 -10.16 21.22 -10.69
C MET A 12 -11.16 21.56 -9.59
N LEU A 13 -11.88 22.68 -9.70
CA LEU A 13 -12.93 23.07 -8.76
C LEU A 13 -14.05 22.03 -8.65
N ILE A 14 -14.52 21.47 -9.78
CA ILE A 14 -15.55 20.42 -9.78
C ILE A 14 -15.01 19.15 -9.11
N ALA A 15 -13.78 18.75 -9.42
CA ALA A 15 -13.13 17.62 -8.78
C ALA A 15 -12.96 17.85 -7.27
N LEU A 16 -12.59 19.05 -6.86
CA LEU A 16 -12.52 19.46 -5.46
C LEU A 16 -13.90 19.46 -4.79
N PHE A 17 -14.98 19.70 -5.53
CA PHE A 17 -16.33 19.66 -4.96
C PHE A 17 -16.77 18.23 -4.68
N ILE A 18 -16.44 17.29 -5.57
CA ILE A 18 -16.77 15.86 -5.43
C ILE A 18 -15.87 15.21 -4.38
N PHE A 19 -14.55 15.40 -4.47
CA PHE A 19 -13.58 14.76 -3.58
C PHE A 19 -13.33 15.56 -2.30
N GLY A 20 -13.55 16.87 -2.31
CA GLY A 20 -13.19 17.78 -1.22
C GLY A 20 -11.72 18.24 -1.31
N PRO A 21 -11.41 19.51 -1.00
CA PRO A 21 -10.02 20.02 -1.00
C PRO A 21 -9.12 19.26 -0.01
N GLN A 22 -9.67 18.80 1.11
CA GLN A 22 -8.94 18.03 2.12
C GLN A 22 -8.44 16.67 1.59
N LYS A 23 -9.21 16.00 0.71
CA LYS A 23 -8.78 14.71 0.14
C LYS A 23 -7.67 14.89 -0.88
N LEU A 24 -7.76 15.87 -1.79
CA LEU A 24 -6.68 16.15 -2.74
C LEU A 24 -5.39 16.58 -2.05
N ILE A 25 -5.47 17.44 -1.02
CA ILE A 25 -4.29 17.86 -0.24
C ILE A 25 -3.68 16.66 0.50
N GLY A 26 -4.50 15.77 1.07
CA GLY A 26 -4.04 14.53 1.70
C GLY A 26 -3.27 13.62 0.74
N LEU A 27 -3.85 13.35 -0.44
CA LEU A 27 -3.21 12.56 -1.50
C LEU A 27 -1.92 13.23 -2.01
N GLY A 28 -1.94 14.54 -2.24
CA GLY A 28 -0.77 15.31 -2.66
C GLY A 28 0.37 15.29 -1.64
N SER A 29 0.06 15.32 -0.34
CA SER A 29 1.06 15.22 0.73
C SER A 29 1.73 13.84 0.79
N ALA A 30 0.96 12.77 0.60
CA ALA A 30 1.49 11.40 0.55
C ALA A 30 2.34 11.17 -0.71
N MET A 31 1.81 11.54 -1.88
CA MET A 31 2.53 11.49 -3.17
C MET A 31 3.79 12.36 -3.14
N GLY A 32 3.70 13.55 -2.56
CA GLY A 32 4.82 14.49 -2.45
C GLY A 32 5.96 13.97 -1.59
N ARG A 33 5.64 13.24 -0.50
CA ARG A 33 6.63 12.52 0.32
C ARG A 33 7.25 11.36 -0.46
N ALA A 34 6.45 10.53 -1.11
CA ALA A 34 6.96 9.43 -1.94
C ALA A 34 7.92 9.93 -3.05
N VAL A 35 7.56 11.02 -3.73
CA VAL A 35 8.42 11.64 -4.75
C VAL A 35 9.69 12.25 -4.14
N ARG A 36 9.61 12.83 -2.93
CA ARG A 36 10.78 13.34 -2.19
C ARG A 36 11.78 12.23 -1.92
N ASP A 37 11.29 11.12 -1.38
CA ASP A 37 12.09 9.98 -0.96
C ASP A 37 12.69 9.28 -2.17
N PHE A 38 11.89 9.09 -3.23
CA PHE A 38 12.37 8.56 -4.51
C PHE A 38 13.50 9.43 -5.08
N ARG A 39 13.32 10.76 -5.10
CA ARG A 39 14.36 11.66 -5.61
C ARG A 39 15.63 11.63 -4.76
N GLY A 40 15.51 11.44 -3.45
CA GLY A 40 16.64 11.20 -2.55
C GLY A 40 17.38 9.89 -2.87
N ALA A 41 16.65 8.79 -2.97
CA ALA A 41 17.22 7.47 -3.29
C ALA A 41 17.91 7.45 -4.67
N VAL A 42 17.29 8.06 -5.69
CA VAL A 42 17.88 8.18 -7.03
C VAL A 42 19.17 9.00 -6.99
N ARG A 43 19.21 10.07 -6.19
CA ARG A 43 20.40 10.91 -6.08
C ARG A 43 21.56 10.18 -5.42
N ASN A 44 21.31 9.46 -4.33
CA ASN A 44 22.31 8.63 -3.66
C ASN A 44 22.83 7.52 -4.59
N ALA A 45 21.92 6.81 -5.26
CA ALA A 45 22.31 5.80 -6.25
C ALA A 45 23.19 6.40 -7.36
N GLN A 46 22.86 7.59 -7.87
CA GLN A 46 23.68 8.27 -8.88
C GLN A 46 25.08 8.63 -8.35
N GLU A 47 25.21 9.00 -7.08
CA GLU A 47 26.50 9.30 -6.43
C GLU A 47 27.33 8.02 -6.22
N GLU A 48 26.70 6.91 -5.84
CA GLU A 48 27.33 5.58 -5.74
C GLU A 48 27.81 5.08 -7.11
N PHE A 49 27.00 5.18 -8.15
CA PHE A 49 27.40 4.80 -9.51
C PHE A 49 28.55 5.65 -10.05
N ARG A 50 28.57 6.95 -9.75
CA ARG A 50 29.70 7.83 -10.13
C ARG A 50 30.98 7.43 -9.40
N THR A 51 30.89 7.13 -8.11
CA THR A 51 32.05 6.70 -7.29
C THR A 51 32.59 5.36 -7.79
N ALA A 52 31.72 4.38 -8.03
CA ALA A 52 32.10 3.08 -8.57
C ALA A 52 32.68 3.18 -10.00
N ALA A 53 32.15 4.06 -10.84
CA ALA A 53 32.70 4.29 -12.18
C ALA A 53 34.11 4.91 -12.13
N ASP A 54 34.37 5.82 -11.19
CA ASP A 54 35.70 6.42 -10.98
C ASP A 54 36.71 5.37 -10.45
N GLU A 55 36.26 4.46 -9.59
CA GLU A 55 37.09 3.38 -9.03
C GLU A 55 37.43 2.28 -10.05
N VAL A 56 36.49 1.93 -10.94
CA VAL A 56 36.74 1.00 -12.07
C VAL A 56 37.75 1.60 -13.04
N GLN A 57 37.62 2.89 -13.36
CA GLN A 57 38.54 3.57 -14.29
C GLN A 57 39.96 3.70 -13.73
N ARG A 58 40.13 3.67 -12.40
CA ARG A 58 41.45 3.62 -11.74
C ARG A 58 42.07 2.21 -11.72
N THR A 59 41.28 1.17 -11.94
CA THR A 59 41.72 -0.24 -11.89
C THR A 59 42.14 -0.79 -13.27
N GLU A 60 41.78 -0.12 -14.38
CA GLU A 60 42.10 -0.57 -15.75
C GLU A 60 43.54 -0.24 -16.23
N GLU A 61 44.44 0.29 -15.39
CA GLU A 61 45.88 0.43 -15.72
C GLU A 61 46.75 -0.73 -15.19
N SER A 62 46.23 -1.96 -15.19
CA SER A 62 47.06 -3.15 -14.97
C SER A 62 46.73 -4.25 -15.98
N PRO A 63 47.51 -4.39 -17.06
CA PRO A 63 47.28 -5.40 -18.08
C PRO A 63 47.83 -6.74 -17.59
N ILE A 64 46.95 -7.64 -17.11
CA ILE A 64 47.28 -9.07 -17.06
C ILE A 64 46.10 -9.86 -17.62
N ALA A 65 46.38 -10.44 -18.79
CA ALA A 65 45.56 -11.42 -19.47
C ALA A 65 45.09 -12.54 -18.53
N HIS A 66 43.80 -12.86 -18.53
CA HIS A 66 43.34 -14.21 -18.23
C HIS A 66 42.23 -14.62 -19.21
N GLU A 67 42.58 -15.69 -19.90
CA GLU A 67 41.92 -16.52 -20.89
C GLU A 67 40.46 -16.91 -20.50
N PRO A 68 39.53 -16.98 -21.48
CA PRO A 68 38.15 -17.37 -21.23
C PRO A 68 38.07 -18.88 -20.97
N ALA A 69 38.15 -19.26 -19.70
CA ALA A 69 37.81 -20.60 -19.26
C ALA A 69 36.30 -20.81 -19.41
N ALA A 70 35.93 -21.52 -20.48
CA ALA A 70 34.59 -21.97 -20.77
C ALA A 70 33.97 -22.69 -19.56
N LEU A 71 32.84 -22.16 -19.07
CA LEU A 71 32.00 -22.84 -18.09
C LEU A 71 31.32 -24.04 -18.77
N PRO A 72 31.43 -25.27 -18.23
CA PRO A 72 30.64 -26.39 -18.72
C PRO A 72 29.16 -26.09 -18.49
N ALA A 73 28.37 -26.21 -19.55
CA ALA A 73 26.93 -26.00 -19.52
C ALA A 73 26.29 -26.91 -18.44
N PRO A 74 25.55 -26.38 -17.46
CA PRO A 74 24.79 -27.22 -16.55
C PRO A 74 23.71 -27.95 -17.35
N ALA A 75 23.87 -29.26 -17.46
CA ALA A 75 22.88 -30.14 -18.05
C ALA A 75 21.57 -30.03 -17.25
N LEU A 76 20.55 -29.51 -17.92
CA LEU A 76 19.16 -29.53 -17.46
C LEU A 76 18.73 -30.98 -17.27
N THR A 77 18.66 -31.45 -16.03
CA THR A 77 17.86 -32.62 -15.68
C THR A 77 16.49 -32.10 -15.21
N PRO A 78 15.42 -32.30 -16.00
CA PRO A 78 14.08 -32.01 -15.51
C PRO A 78 13.73 -33.02 -14.40
N PRO A 79 13.30 -32.57 -13.20
CA PRO A 79 12.68 -33.47 -12.25
C PRO A 79 11.38 -33.99 -12.88
N ALA A 80 11.42 -35.26 -13.26
CA ALA A 80 10.24 -36.02 -13.61
C ALA A 80 9.33 -36.14 -12.38
N ALA A 81 8.11 -35.64 -12.54
CA ALA A 81 6.86 -36.17 -12.01
C ALA A 81 6.85 -36.64 -10.54
N ASP A 82 6.44 -35.74 -9.65
CA ASP A 82 5.50 -36.10 -8.59
C ASP A 82 4.45 -34.99 -8.50
N ALA A 83 3.27 -35.26 -9.07
CA ALA A 83 2.10 -34.41 -9.01
C ALA A 83 1.02 -35.17 -8.21
N PRO A 84 0.81 -34.85 -6.93
CA PRO A 84 -0.40 -35.23 -6.25
C PRO A 84 -1.52 -34.33 -6.79
N ALA A 85 -2.40 -34.92 -7.60
CA ALA A 85 -3.62 -34.28 -8.07
C ALA A 85 -4.54 -33.96 -6.87
N PRO A 86 -4.93 -32.70 -6.62
CA PRO A 86 -6.08 -32.40 -5.80
C PRO A 86 -7.31 -32.49 -6.70
N ALA A 87 -8.09 -33.56 -6.50
CA ALA A 87 -9.43 -33.68 -7.04
C ALA A 87 -10.26 -32.47 -6.62
N VAL A 88 -10.91 -31.83 -7.59
CA VAL A 88 -11.92 -30.81 -7.37
C VAL A 88 -13.27 -31.48 -7.07
N PRO A 89 -13.95 -31.18 -5.95
CA PRO A 89 -15.38 -31.43 -5.86
C PRO A 89 -16.10 -30.16 -6.33
N ALA A 90 -16.43 -30.12 -7.61
CA ALA A 90 -17.43 -29.19 -8.12
C ALA A 90 -18.81 -29.84 -7.94
N ALA A 91 -19.56 -29.41 -6.92
CA ALA A 91 -21.01 -29.56 -6.87
C ALA A 91 -21.62 -28.59 -5.85
N SER A 92 -22.00 -27.40 -6.32
CA SER A 92 -23.17 -26.69 -5.78
C SER A 92 -24.36 -27.08 -6.69
N PRO A 93 -25.55 -27.35 -6.13
CA PRO A 93 -26.48 -26.23 -5.98
C PRO A 93 -27.42 -26.29 -4.77
N SER A 94 -27.80 -25.10 -4.31
CA SER A 94 -29.18 -24.70 -3.98
C SER A 94 -30.04 -25.66 -3.14
N ASP A 95 -30.18 -25.34 -1.86
CA ASP A 95 -31.49 -25.37 -1.20
C ASP A 95 -31.61 -24.22 -0.20
N ALA A 96 -32.72 -23.51 -0.31
CA ALA A 96 -33.08 -22.36 0.50
C ALA A 96 -33.70 -22.80 1.84
N HIS A 97 -33.26 -22.23 2.95
CA HIS A 97 -34.11 -22.02 4.13
C HIS A 97 -33.57 -20.88 5.02
N SER A 98 -34.27 -19.74 4.95
CA SER A 98 -34.46 -18.81 6.08
C SER A 98 -35.80 -19.22 6.74
N PRO A 99 -36.20 -18.85 7.99
CA PRO A 99 -35.57 -18.02 9.02
C PRO A 99 -35.61 -18.63 10.45
N ALA A 100 -35.13 -17.86 11.44
CA ALA A 100 -35.56 -17.84 12.85
C ALA A 100 -35.27 -19.04 13.78
N SER A 101 -34.36 -18.83 14.74
CA SER A 101 -34.52 -19.24 16.14
C SER A 101 -33.77 -18.25 17.03
N GLY A 102 -34.47 -17.77 18.05
CA GLY A 102 -34.12 -16.63 18.91
C GLY A 102 -33.09 -16.92 20.02
N PRO A 103 -33.03 -16.08 21.07
CA PRO A 103 -31.77 -15.59 21.60
C PRO A 103 -31.47 -16.04 23.04
N ASP A 104 -30.26 -16.57 23.27
CA ASP A 104 -29.79 -16.90 24.62
C ASP A 104 -28.37 -16.34 24.85
N TYR A 105 -28.27 -15.09 25.28
CA TYR A 105 -27.12 -14.63 26.07
C TYR A 105 -27.62 -13.81 27.25
N GLU A 106 -28.14 -14.54 28.22
CA GLU A 106 -28.35 -14.05 29.58
C GLU A 106 -26.97 -13.91 30.27
N GLY A 107 -26.71 -12.76 30.89
CA GLY A 107 -25.78 -12.70 32.03
C GLY A 107 -24.42 -12.02 31.81
N SER A 108 -24.41 -10.70 31.64
CA SER A 108 -23.38 -9.88 32.29
C SER A 108 -23.92 -8.48 32.58
N HIS A 109 -24.64 -8.35 33.71
CA HIS A 109 -24.81 -7.08 34.39
C HIS A 109 -23.41 -6.57 34.82
N SER A 110 -22.89 -5.56 34.14
CA SER A 110 -21.93 -4.64 34.73
C SER A 110 -22.57 -3.26 34.79
N LEU A 111 -22.66 -2.77 36.02
CA LEU A 111 -23.23 -1.50 36.42
C LEU A 111 -22.52 -0.31 35.76
N ALA A 112 -23.22 0.83 35.83
CA ALA A 112 -22.74 2.19 35.67
C ALA A 112 -22.75 2.74 34.24
N SER A 113 -23.95 3.23 33.89
CA SER A 113 -24.14 4.38 33.02
C SER A 113 -23.23 5.53 33.47
N GLU A 114 -22.14 5.77 32.76
CA GLU A 114 -21.39 7.01 32.89
C GLU A 114 -22.27 8.12 32.27
N PRO A 115 -22.63 9.18 33.01
CA PRO A 115 -23.36 10.29 32.42
C PRO A 115 -22.44 10.98 31.39
N PRO A 116 -22.95 11.37 30.20
CA PRO A 116 -22.15 12.17 29.29
C PRO A 116 -21.71 13.43 30.03
N ALA A 117 -20.45 13.84 29.87
CA ALA A 117 -19.84 15.00 30.53
C ALA A 117 -20.65 16.32 30.40
N GLN A 118 -21.65 16.34 29.51
CA GLN A 118 -22.58 17.46 29.32
C GLN A 118 -23.70 17.51 30.37
N ALA A 119 -24.12 16.39 30.95
CA ALA A 119 -25.15 16.35 31.99
C ALA A 119 -24.64 16.89 33.35
N VAL A 120 -23.34 16.71 33.61
CA VAL A 120 -22.69 17.21 34.84
C VAL A 120 -22.56 18.74 34.80
N LEU A 121 -22.23 19.33 33.64
CA LEU A 121 -22.14 20.78 33.48
C LEU A 121 -23.51 21.49 33.57
N GLU A 122 -24.58 20.89 33.05
CA GLU A 122 -25.94 21.45 33.18
C GLU A 122 -26.43 21.43 34.64
N SER A 123 -26.08 20.40 35.41
CA SER A 123 -26.49 20.28 36.82
C SER A 123 -25.82 21.29 37.76
N LEU A 124 -24.68 21.86 37.36
CA LEU A 124 -23.95 22.88 38.14
C LEU A 124 -24.40 24.32 37.82
N THR A 125 -24.95 24.57 36.62
CA THR A 125 -25.45 25.90 36.25
C THR A 125 -26.91 26.10 36.66
N ARG A 126 -27.69 25.01 36.81
CA ARG A 126 -29.10 25.07 37.26
C ARG A 126 -29.22 24.94 38.78
N LYS A 127 -28.44 25.70 39.54
CA LYS A 127 -28.67 25.90 40.97
C LYS A 127 -28.03 27.21 41.43
N GLU A 128 -28.59 28.32 40.94
CA GLU A 128 -28.94 29.53 41.71
C GLU A 128 -30.12 30.23 41.02
#